data_AF-Q8SVI5-F1
#
_entry.id   AF-Q8SVI5-F1
#
_cell.length_a   1.000
_cell.length_b   1.000
_cell.length_c   1.000
_cell.angle_alpha   90.00
_cell.angle_beta   90.00
_cell.angle_gamma   90.00
#
_symmetry.space_group_name_H-M   'P 1'
#
loop_
_entity.id
_entity.type
_entity.pdbx_description
1 polymer ?
#
loop_
_entity_poly.entity_id
_entity_poly.type
_entity_poly.pdbx_seq_one_letter_code
_entity_poly.pdbx_strand_id
1 'polypeptide(L)'
;MNSLLAGLLLASEILCFSQEIISTNCSKGIIRYTTTHRSPHLLAVEYPSNVIPHLISTPVYRIIEEKLSTIVIFRLEGKRVLNVPYEKNLCRVWECSPYIDEGVVIKAVGAIGNRVVWKDSVVDWVVIPDFTMQFVAFNSFGILLTLIMKVYCDPENVFQRTGGPTD
;
A
#
# COMPACT_ATOMS: atom_id res chain seq x y z
N MET A 1 36.59 -23.81 -19.04
CA MET A 1 36.21 -23.95 -17.61
C MET A 1 36.05 -22.60 -16.89
N ASN A 2 36.91 -21.60 -17.12
CA ASN A 2 36.83 -20.32 -16.39
C ASN A 2 35.57 -19.47 -16.68
N SER A 3 34.99 -19.56 -17.88
CA SER A 3 33.78 -18.80 -18.24
C SER A 3 32.51 -19.32 -17.53
N LEU A 4 32.38 -20.64 -17.37
CA LEU A 4 31.26 -21.25 -16.64
C LEU A 4 31.34 -20.97 -15.14
N LEU A 5 32.55 -20.98 -14.57
CA LEU A 5 32.77 -20.73 -13.15
C LEU A 5 32.57 -19.23 -12.81
N ALA A 6 33.01 -18.33 -13.69
CA ALA A 6 32.70 -16.90 -13.57
C ALA A 6 31.20 -16.62 -13.75
N GLY A 7 30.54 -17.29 -14.70
CA GLY A 7 29.09 -17.20 -14.89
C GLY A 7 28.29 -17.73 -13.70
N LEU A 8 28.71 -18.85 -13.10
CA LEU A 8 28.13 -19.41 -11.88
C LEU A 8 28.37 -18.52 -10.66
N LEU A 9 29.54 -17.92 -10.52
CA LEU A 9 29.82 -16.96 -9.45
C LEU A 9 28.97 -15.70 -9.60
N LEU A 10 28.87 -15.14 -10.80
CA LEU A 10 28.00 -13.99 -11.09
C LEU A 10 26.52 -14.33 -10.86
N ALA A 11 26.06 -15.51 -11.29
CA ALA A 11 24.70 -15.98 -11.00
C ALA A 11 24.46 -16.18 -9.51
N SER A 12 25.46 -16.64 -8.75
CA SER A 12 25.37 -16.77 -7.29
C SER A 12 25.30 -15.41 -6.57
N GLU A 13 25.98 -14.39 -7.09
CA GLU A 13 25.91 -13.02 -6.56
C GLU A 13 24.54 -12.38 -6.81
N ILE A 14 23.91 -12.65 -7.96
CA ILE A 14 22.56 -12.15 -8.31
C ILE A 14 21.47 -12.77 -7.41
N LEU A 15 21.63 -14.03 -7.01
CA LEU A 15 20.70 -14.76 -6.13
C LEU A 15 20.93 -14.49 -4.63
N CYS A 16 21.83 -13.57 -4.28
CA CYS A 16 22.15 -13.32 -2.88
C CYS A 16 21.02 -12.63 -2.13
N PHE A 17 20.14 -11.90 -2.81
CA PHE A 17 19.06 -11.15 -2.21
C PHE A 17 17.70 -11.67 -2.69
N SER A 18 16.72 -11.63 -1.80
CA SER A 18 15.32 -11.79 -2.15
C SER A 18 14.44 -10.93 -1.26
N GLN A 19 13.24 -10.63 -1.76
CA GLN A 19 12.20 -10.01 -0.97
C GLN A 19 10.87 -10.72 -1.18
N GLU A 20 10.04 -10.75 -0.14
CA GLU A 20 8.70 -11.32 -0.19
C GLU A 20 7.79 -10.68 0.85
N ILE A 21 6.50 -10.56 0.55
CA ILE A 21 5.48 -10.16 1.53
C ILE A 21 5.01 -11.43 2.22
N ILE A 22 5.24 -11.52 3.53
CA ILE A 22 4.96 -12.74 4.32
C ILE A 22 3.65 -12.64 5.11
N SER A 23 3.15 -11.42 5.29
CA SER A 23 1.88 -11.14 5.95
C SER A 23 1.40 -9.78 5.48
N THR A 24 0.11 -9.67 5.19
CA THR A 24 -0.50 -8.43 4.71
C THR A 24 -1.97 -8.43 5.07
N ASN A 25 -2.46 -7.28 5.55
CA ASN A 25 -3.86 -7.00 5.77
C ASN A 25 -4.21 -5.61 5.19
N CYS A 26 -5.38 -5.08 5.54
CA CYS A 26 -5.86 -3.81 5.01
C CYS A 26 -5.01 -2.58 5.37
N SER A 27 -4.29 -2.60 6.49
CA SER A 27 -3.58 -1.43 7.02
C SER A 27 -2.13 -1.68 7.38
N LYS A 28 -1.68 -2.94 7.37
CA LYS A 28 -0.35 -3.37 7.80
C LYS A 28 0.16 -4.50 6.93
N GLY A 29 1.46 -4.63 6.87
CA GLY A 29 2.11 -5.79 6.28
C GLY A 29 3.48 -6.03 6.90
N ILE A 30 4.09 -7.15 6.52
CA ILE A 30 5.46 -7.47 6.86
C ILE A 30 6.14 -7.92 5.58
N ILE A 31 7.19 -7.19 5.22
CA ILE A 31 8.07 -7.54 4.12
C ILE A 31 9.34 -8.18 4.68
N ARG A 32 9.71 -9.33 4.13
CA ARG A 32 10.93 -10.04 4.48
C ARG A 32 11.95 -9.80 3.40
N TYR A 33 13.12 -9.33 3.81
CA TYR A 33 14.32 -9.27 2.99
C TYR A 33 15.27 -10.37 3.45
N THR A 34 15.71 -11.21 2.52
CA THR A 34 16.68 -12.26 2.80
C THR A 34 17.95 -11.96 2.04
N THR A 35 19.08 -12.12 2.72
CA THR A 35 20.40 -12.04 2.13
C THR A 35 21.22 -13.27 2.51
N THR A 36 21.87 -13.88 1.52
CA THR A 36 22.79 -15.01 1.72
C THR A 36 24.26 -14.62 1.54
N HIS A 37 24.52 -13.33 1.26
CA HIS A 37 25.88 -12.83 1.04
C HIS A 37 26.70 -12.82 2.34
N ARG A 38 28.01 -13.12 2.24
CA ARG A 38 28.88 -13.24 3.42
C ARG A 38 29.52 -11.92 3.86
N SER A 39 29.85 -11.03 2.92
CA SER A 39 30.48 -9.73 3.25
C SER A 39 29.43 -8.73 3.75
N PRO A 40 29.86 -7.61 4.38
CA PRO A 40 29.01 -6.45 4.59
C PRO A 40 28.42 -5.98 3.25
N HIS A 41 27.15 -5.61 3.28
CA HIS A 41 26.42 -5.17 2.10
C HIS A 41 25.28 -4.21 2.51
N LEU A 42 24.77 -3.47 1.54
CA LEU A 42 23.73 -2.49 1.72
C LEU A 42 22.46 -2.95 1.03
N LEU A 43 21.34 -2.72 1.70
CA LEU A 43 20.00 -2.89 1.13
C LEU A 43 19.31 -1.54 1.21
N ALA A 44 19.06 -0.90 0.07
CA ALA A 44 18.26 0.30 -0.03
C ALA A 44 16.83 -0.08 -0.39
N VAL A 45 15.86 0.34 0.40
CA VAL A 45 14.44 0.09 0.17
C VAL A 45 13.72 1.42 0.03
N GLU A 46 13.00 1.59 -1.08
CA GLU A 46 12.14 2.72 -1.35
C GLU A 46 10.69 2.35 -1.02
N TYR A 47 10.16 2.98 0.03
CA TYR A 47 8.75 2.91 0.40
C TYR A 47 8.02 4.13 -0.19
N PRO A 48 6.85 3.98 -0.79
CA PRO A 48 6.03 5.12 -1.20
C PRO A 48 5.53 5.89 0.02
N SER A 49 5.16 7.16 -0.15
CA SER A 49 4.76 8.06 0.95
C SER A 49 3.54 7.59 1.76
N ASN A 50 2.70 6.73 1.19
CA ASN A 50 1.58 6.09 1.88
C ASN A 50 1.97 4.85 2.68
N VAL A 51 3.25 4.49 2.75
CA VAL A 51 3.74 3.36 3.54
C VAL A 51 4.81 3.78 4.53
N ILE A 52 4.58 3.43 5.79
CA ILE A 52 5.43 3.77 6.92
C ILE A 52 6.10 2.49 7.45
N PRO A 53 7.40 2.28 7.21
CA PRO A 53 8.10 1.13 7.77
C PRO A 53 8.39 1.31 9.26
N HIS A 54 8.17 0.26 10.06
CA HIS A 54 8.56 0.20 11.46
C HIS A 54 9.99 -0.32 11.57
N LEU A 55 10.91 0.60 11.89
CA LEU A 55 12.35 0.34 11.85
C LEU A 55 12.96 -0.03 13.22
N ILE A 56 12.13 -0.26 14.24
CA ILE A 56 12.61 -0.61 15.59
C ILE A 56 13.42 -1.91 15.53
N SER A 57 14.62 -1.89 16.13
CA SER A 57 15.55 -3.03 16.17
C SER A 57 16.03 -3.53 14.80
N THR A 58 15.94 -2.69 13.76
CA THR A 58 16.48 -2.98 12.43
C THR A 58 17.84 -2.28 12.23
N PRO A 59 18.77 -2.85 11.44
CA PRO A 59 20.11 -2.31 11.26
C PRO A 59 20.13 -1.15 10.25
N VAL A 60 19.49 -0.04 10.59
CA VAL A 60 19.40 1.15 9.73
C VAL A 60 20.73 1.88 9.70
N TYR A 61 21.24 2.10 8.49
CA TYR A 61 22.41 2.95 8.24
C TYR A 61 22.00 4.40 7.99
N ARG A 62 20.97 4.61 7.14
CA ARG A 62 20.50 5.95 6.78
C ARG A 62 19.04 5.91 6.35
N ILE A 63 18.33 7.01 6.60
CA ILE A 63 16.98 7.27 6.06
C ILE A 63 17.08 8.53 5.20
N ILE A 64 16.45 8.53 4.04
CA ILE A 64 16.34 9.67 3.13
C ILE A 64 14.85 9.85 2.85
N GLU A 65 14.32 11.01 3.23
CA GLU A 65 12.94 11.38 2.94
C GLU A 65 12.88 12.22 1.67
N GLU A 66 12.11 11.76 0.70
CA GLU A 66 11.78 12.48 -0.53
C GLU A 66 10.31 12.88 -0.51
N LYS A 67 9.91 13.73 -1.46
CA LYS A 67 8.53 14.25 -1.51
C LYS A 67 7.47 13.16 -1.64
N LEU A 68 7.79 12.04 -2.31
CA LEU A 68 6.85 10.98 -2.66
C LEU A 68 7.24 9.60 -2.11
N SER A 69 8.39 9.48 -1.46
CA SER A 69 8.92 8.22 -0.98
C SER A 69 9.89 8.41 0.18
N THR A 70 10.07 7.33 0.95
CA THR A 70 11.06 7.23 2.01
C THR A 70 12.02 6.10 1.66
N ILE A 71 13.29 6.43 1.52
CA ILE A 71 14.35 5.46 1.24
C ILE A 71 15.05 5.10 2.54
N VAL A 72 14.98 3.82 2.92
CA VAL A 72 15.66 3.26 4.08
C VAL A 72 16.84 2.42 3.61
N ILE A 73 18.04 2.76 4.08
CA ILE A 73 19.26 2.03 3.78
C ILE A 73 19.63 1.20 5.01
N PHE A 74 19.62 -0.11 4.87
CA PHE A 74 20.07 -1.07 5.87
C PHE A 74 21.51 -1.47 5.61
N ARG A 75 22.30 -1.57 6.68
CA ARG A 75 23.63 -2.20 6.65
C ARG A 75 23.51 -3.62 7.19
N LEU A 76 23.75 -4.59 6.31
CA LEU A 76 23.61 -6.01 6.62
C LEU A 76 25.00 -6.66 6.62
N GLU A 77 25.22 -7.58 7.54
CA GLU A 77 26.48 -8.30 7.70
C GLU A 77 26.19 -9.80 7.75
N GLY A 78 26.85 -10.53 6.86
CA GLY A 78 26.63 -11.97 6.71
C GLY A 78 25.22 -12.35 6.26
N LYS A 79 24.90 -13.63 6.42
CA LYS A 79 23.58 -14.17 6.08
C LYS A 79 22.54 -13.65 7.07
N ARG A 80 21.49 -13.01 6.56
CA ARG A 80 20.49 -12.38 7.42
C ARG A 80 19.10 -12.45 6.81
N VAL A 81 18.11 -12.54 7.70
CA VAL A 81 16.70 -12.35 7.39
C VAL A 81 16.25 -11.12 8.14
N LEU A 82 15.67 -10.15 7.43
CA LEU A 82 15.15 -8.92 7.98
C LEU A 82 13.65 -8.86 7.69
N ASN A 83 12.84 -8.96 8.74
CA ASN A 83 11.41 -8.74 8.65
C ASN A 83 11.13 -7.29 9.04
N VAL A 84 10.60 -6.49 8.12
CA VAL A 84 10.23 -5.10 8.37
C VAL A 84 8.71 -5.01 8.36
N PRO A 85 8.07 -4.81 9.52
CA PRO A 85 6.66 -4.45 9.58
C PRO A 85 6.46 -3.07 8.97
N TYR A 86 5.35 -2.83 8.30
CA TYR A 86 4.98 -1.52 7.79
C TYR A 86 3.48 -1.27 7.94
N GLU A 87 3.12 0.00 8.02
CA GLU A 87 1.75 0.49 7.99
C GLU A 87 1.44 1.09 6.62
N LYS A 88 0.22 0.87 6.14
CA LYS A 88 -0.34 1.46 4.93
C LYS A 88 -1.31 2.54 5.38
N ASN A 89 -1.00 3.79 5.04
CA ASN A 89 -1.98 4.85 5.13
C ASN A 89 -3.01 4.63 4.03
N LEU A 90 -4.23 4.29 4.44
CA LEU A 90 -5.37 4.24 3.54
C LEU A 90 -5.57 5.64 2.95
N CYS A 91 -5.44 5.75 1.64
CA CYS A 91 -5.80 6.94 0.91
C CYS A 91 -7.26 7.29 1.19
N ARG A 92 -7.57 8.58 1.24
CA ARG A 92 -8.97 9.00 1.26
C ARG A 92 -9.62 8.53 -0.04
N VAL A 93 -10.93 8.28 0.00
CA VAL A 93 -11.70 7.75 -1.16
C VAL A 93 -11.39 8.48 -2.47
N TRP A 94 -11.25 9.81 -2.44
CA TRP A 94 -10.98 10.64 -3.62
C TRP A 94 -9.49 10.68 -4.05
N GLU A 95 -8.60 10.11 -3.25
CA GLU A 95 -7.16 9.97 -3.54
C GLU A 95 -6.85 8.61 -4.16
N CYS A 96 -7.79 7.66 -4.13
CA CYS A 96 -7.63 6.35 -4.77
C CYS A 96 -7.65 6.49 -6.30
N SER A 97 -6.69 5.83 -6.95
CA SER A 97 -6.70 5.64 -8.40
C SER A 97 -8.00 4.95 -8.82
N PRO A 98 -8.66 5.35 -9.92
CA PRO A 98 -9.83 4.66 -10.44
C PRO A 98 -9.48 3.26 -10.99
N TYR A 99 -8.19 2.95 -11.14
CA TYR A 99 -7.70 1.64 -11.55
C TYR A 99 -7.55 0.73 -10.34
N ILE A 100 -8.36 -0.33 -10.32
CA ILE A 100 -8.47 -1.29 -9.20
C ILE A 100 -7.16 -2.09 -8.98
N ASP A 101 -6.25 -2.06 -9.95
CA ASP A 101 -5.08 -2.93 -10.04
C ASP A 101 -3.76 -2.33 -9.49
N GLU A 102 -3.80 -1.14 -8.88
CA GLU A 102 -2.58 -0.48 -8.37
C GLU A 102 -2.38 -0.74 -6.87
N GLY A 103 -1.61 -1.78 -6.55
CA GLY A 103 -1.12 -2.02 -5.18
C GLY A 103 0.01 -1.07 -4.76
N VAL A 104 0.46 -1.19 -3.51
CA VAL A 104 1.67 -0.51 -3.04
C VAL A 104 2.89 -1.19 -3.63
N VAL A 105 3.64 -0.46 -4.45
CA VAL A 105 4.93 -0.94 -4.97
C VAL A 105 6.05 -0.56 -4.00
N ILE A 106 6.70 -1.55 -3.40
CA ILE A 106 7.91 -1.37 -2.60
C ILE A 106 9.09 -1.85 -3.45
N LYS A 107 10.09 -0.98 -3.64
CA LYS A 107 11.28 -1.29 -4.45
C LYS A 107 12.48 -1.48 -3.55
N ALA A 108 13.35 -2.42 -3.91
CA ALA A 108 14.57 -2.66 -3.16
C ALA A 108 15.77 -2.86 -4.10
N VAL A 109 16.94 -2.45 -3.61
CA VAL A 109 18.21 -2.52 -4.31
C VAL A 109 19.28 -3.04 -3.35
N GLY A 110 19.95 -4.11 -3.76
CA GLY A 110 21.05 -4.73 -3.02
C GLY A 110 22.39 -4.33 -3.62
N ALA A 111 23.29 -3.83 -2.78
CA ALA A 111 24.63 -3.42 -3.18
C ALA A 111 25.70 -4.11 -2.34
N ILE A 112 26.73 -4.62 -3.00
CA ILE A 112 27.90 -5.26 -2.39
C ILE A 112 29.14 -4.48 -2.83
N GLY A 113 29.91 -3.97 -1.87
CA GLY A 113 30.98 -3.01 -2.18
C GLY A 113 30.43 -1.78 -2.92
N ASN A 114 30.98 -1.49 -4.10
CA ASN A 114 30.57 -0.36 -4.93
C ASN A 114 29.66 -0.76 -6.12
N ARG A 115 29.09 -1.96 -6.11
CA ARG A 115 28.25 -2.46 -7.21
C ARG A 115 26.85 -2.82 -6.73
N VAL A 116 25.86 -2.39 -7.49
CA VAL A 116 24.48 -2.88 -7.37
C VAL A 116 24.42 -4.25 -8.02
N VAL A 117 24.02 -5.26 -7.26
CA VAL A 117 23.98 -6.67 -7.70
C VAL A 117 22.56 -7.20 -7.83
N TRP A 118 21.59 -6.53 -7.21
CA TRP A 118 20.20 -6.96 -7.18
C TRP A 118 19.27 -5.75 -7.15
N LYS A 119 18.16 -5.86 -7.87
CA LYS A 119 17.07 -4.89 -7.88
C LYS A 119 15.78 -5.65 -8.10
N ASP A 120 14.79 -5.35 -7.27
CA ASP A 120 13.49 -5.98 -7.37
C ASP A 120 12.39 -5.06 -6.85
N SER A 121 11.14 -5.39 -7.16
CA SER A 121 9.96 -4.71 -6.63
C SER A 121 8.90 -5.72 -6.26
N VAL A 122 8.26 -5.51 -5.11
CA VAL A 122 7.12 -6.30 -4.69
C VAL A 122 5.90 -5.41 -4.60
N VAL A 123 4.75 -5.94 -5.00
CA VAL A 123 3.48 -5.24 -4.96
C VAL A 123 2.65 -5.84 -3.83
N ASP A 124 2.34 -5.01 -2.84
CA ASP A 124 1.36 -5.36 -1.82
C ASP A 124 -0.02 -4.86 -2.22
N TRP A 125 -1.05 -5.65 -1.96
CA TRP A 125 -2.41 -5.26 -2.27
C TRP A 125 -2.90 -4.18 -1.28
N VAL A 126 -3.84 -3.35 -1.74
CA VAL A 126 -4.50 -2.30 -0.95
C VAL A 126 -5.99 -2.57 -0.94
N VAL A 127 -6.66 -2.32 0.18
CA VAL A 127 -8.13 -2.31 0.21
C VAL A 127 -8.61 -1.09 -0.55
N ILE A 128 -9.26 -1.32 -1.67
CA ILE A 128 -10.07 -0.31 -2.33
C ILE A 128 -11.47 -0.37 -1.69
N PRO A 129 -11.98 0.73 -1.14
CA PRO A 129 -13.32 0.73 -0.55
C PRO A 129 -14.36 0.38 -1.62
N ASP A 130 -15.21 -0.61 -1.32
CA ASP A 130 -16.35 -0.95 -2.18
C ASP A 130 -17.38 0.19 -2.16
N PHE A 131 -17.51 0.89 -3.27
CA PHE A 131 -18.44 2.00 -3.43
C PHE A 131 -19.89 1.55 -3.62
N THR A 132 -20.13 0.25 -3.83
CA THR A 132 -21.47 -0.30 -4.09
C THR A 132 -22.42 0.00 -2.93
N MET A 133 -21.98 -0.20 -1.68
CA MET A 133 -22.82 0.05 -0.51
C MET A 133 -23.19 1.53 -0.36
N GLN A 134 -22.22 2.43 -0.53
CA GLN A 134 -22.46 3.87 -0.38
C GLN A 134 -23.40 4.37 -1.49
N PHE A 135 -23.21 3.91 -2.73
CA PHE A 135 -24.08 4.24 -3.85
C PHE A 135 -25.50 3.72 -3.66
N VAL A 136 -25.67 2.48 -3.19
CA VAL A 136 -26.98 1.90 -2.88
C VAL A 136 -27.66 2.65 -1.72
N ALA A 137 -26.91 3.01 -0.68
CA ALA A 137 -27.43 3.79 0.44
C ALA A 137 -27.91 5.18 -0.01
N PHE A 138 -27.11 5.92 -0.77
CA PHE A 138 -27.51 7.23 -1.31
C PHE A 138 -28.77 7.14 -2.19
N ASN A 139 -28.83 6.16 -3.09
CA ASN A 139 -30.00 5.98 -3.96
C ASN A 139 -31.26 5.60 -3.17
N SER A 140 -31.16 4.66 -2.24
CA SER A 140 -32.29 4.25 -1.41
C SER A 140 -32.79 5.38 -0.51
N PHE A 141 -31.88 6.20 0.04
CA PHE A 141 -32.25 7.38 0.82
C PHE A 141 -32.93 8.45 -0.04
N GLY A 142 -32.46 8.68 -1.27
CA GLY A 142 -33.08 9.60 -2.22
C GLY A 142 -34.50 9.18 -2.62
N ILE A 143 -34.71 7.88 -2.86
CA ILE A 143 -36.04 7.32 -3.13
C ILE A 143 -36.95 7.50 -1.92
N LEU A 144 -36.48 7.17 -0.72
CA LEU A 144 -37.26 7.31 0.51
C LEU A 144 -37.66 8.76 0.77
N LEU A 145 -36.72 9.70 0.61
CA LEU A 145 -36.99 11.13 0.76
C LEU A 145 -38.05 11.61 -0.25
N THR A 146 -37.94 11.15 -1.49
CA THR A 146 -38.92 11.47 -2.55
C THR A 146 -40.32 10.97 -2.18
N LEU A 147 -40.42 9.75 -1.64
CA LEU A 147 -41.68 9.18 -1.17
C LEU A 147 -42.26 10.00 -0.01
N ILE A 148 -41.44 10.38 0.98
CA ILE A 148 -41.87 11.22 2.10
C ILE A 148 -42.38 12.57 1.59
N MET A 149 -41.65 13.24 0.70
CA MET A 149 -42.09 14.51 0.12
C MET A 149 -43.39 14.37 -0.65
N LYS A 150 -43.57 13.27 -1.41
CA LYS A 150 -44.83 13.03 -2.13
C LYS A 150 -46.01 12.79 -1.19
N VAL A 151 -45.82 12.09 -0.08
CA VAL A 151 -46.91 11.79 0.87
C VAL A 151 -47.25 13.00 1.75
N TYR A 152 -46.25 13.75 2.21
CA TYR A 152 -46.45 14.80 3.22
C TYR A 152 -46.38 16.22 2.68
N CYS A 153 -45.77 16.44 1.51
CA CYS A 153 -45.68 17.75 0.86
C CYS A 153 -46.50 17.83 -0.42
N ASP A 154 -47.44 16.90 -0.62
CA ASP A 154 -48.41 16.98 -1.72
C ASP A 154 -49.21 18.31 -1.58
N PRO A 155 -49.19 19.20 -2.59
CA PRO A 155 -49.88 20.49 -2.51
C PRO A 155 -51.38 20.34 -2.20
N GLU A 156 -52.01 19.23 -2.56
CA GLU A 156 -53.43 18.95 -2.26
C GLU A 156 -53.73 18.87 -0.76
N ASN A 157 -52.79 18.41 0.07
CA ASN A 157 -52.94 18.32 1.54
C ASN A 157 -52.82 19.68 2.24
N VAL A 158 -52.21 20.68 1.59
CA VAL A 158 -52.09 22.05 2.12
C VAL A 158 -53.38 22.85 1.88
N PHE A 159 -54.08 22.60 0.77
CA PHE A 159 -55.35 23.28 0.45
C PHE A 159 -56.57 22.70 1.18
N GLN A 160 -56.55 21.43 1.63
CA GLN A 160 -57.65 20.88 2.44
C GLN A 160 -57.70 21.42 3.88
N ARG A 161 -56.60 21.95 4.41
CA ARG A 161 -56.58 22.56 5.77
C ARG A 161 -56.96 24.04 5.79
N THR A 162 -57.09 24.70 4.64
CA THR A 162 -57.41 26.14 4.55
C THR A 162 -58.85 26.42 4.12
N GLY A 163 -59.65 25.40 3.77
CA GLY A 163 -61.11 25.48 3.65
C GLY A 163 -61.78 24.98 4.92
N GLY A 164 -62.10 25.88 5.87
CA GLY A 164 -62.73 25.53 7.15
C GLY A 164 -64.20 25.09 7.05
N PRO A 165 -64.87 24.79 8.17
CA PRO A 165 -66.31 24.93 8.28
C PRO A 165 -66.62 26.38 8.67
N THR A 166 -67.20 27.14 7.74
CA THR A 166 -68.20 28.16 8.10
C THR A 166 -69.47 27.40 8.44
N ASP A 167 -69.79 27.35 9.74
CA ASP A 167 -71.12 27.50 10.33
C ASP A 167 -70.96 27.65 11.86
#